data_AF-A0A233VM16-F1
#
_entry.id   AF-A0A233VM16-F1
#
_cell.length_a   1.000
_cell.length_b   1.000
_cell.length_c   1.000
_cell.angle_alpha   90.00
_cell.angle_beta   90.00
_cell.angle_gamma   90.00
#
_symmetry.space_group_name_H-M   'P 1'
#
loop_
_entity.id
_entity.type
_entity.pdbx_description
1 polymer ?
#
loop_
_entity_poly.entity_id
_entity_poly.type
_entity_poly.pdbx_seq_one_letter_code
_entity_poly.pdbx_strand_id
1 'polypeptide(L)'
;MDSKKLTVSSIFLSVGLLLHYITPALFLGVKPDFLLVMMFLGIFFMDNVKEAFVLSLFAGLLAAFTTNFPMGQLPNILDKIVSGIVVYYLFKVMGKNKVKSNFVFMIGTLISGFVFLVTAIPMGMGTENFSNLLPSMFVAVCLPTSVLNTIVGIFFKKIIYRTNYVKINAQ
;
A
#
# COMPACT_ATOMS: atom_id res chain seq x y z
N MET A 1 20.09 -4.78 -1.12
CA MET A 1 19.53 -3.52 -0.61
C MET A 1 20.62 -2.75 0.10
N ASP A 2 21.03 -1.63 -0.48
CA ASP A 2 22.09 -0.79 0.09
C ASP A 2 21.59 0.00 1.30
N SER A 3 22.50 0.40 2.18
CA SER A 3 22.17 1.14 3.41
C SER A 3 21.37 2.41 3.12
N LYS A 4 21.67 3.14 2.04
CA LYS A 4 20.91 4.34 1.63
C LYS A 4 19.45 4.00 1.31
N LYS A 5 19.20 2.93 0.56
CA LYS A 5 17.84 2.48 0.21
C LYS A 5 17.09 1.99 1.44
N LEU A 6 17.78 1.29 2.33
CA LEU A 6 17.23 0.86 3.62
C LEU A 6 16.79 2.04 4.47
N THR A 7 17.64 3.07 4.62
CA THR A 7 17.32 4.28 5.39
C THR A 7 16.15 5.05 4.78
N VAL A 8 16.09 5.22 3.46
CA VAL A 8 14.97 5.91 2.82
C VAL A 8 13.67 5.11 2.98
N SER A 9 13.74 3.79 2.82
CA SER A 9 12.59 2.91 3.00
C SER A 9 12.05 2.96 4.43
N SER A 10 12.93 2.96 5.44
CA SER A 10 12.51 3.05 6.83
C SER A 10 11.87 4.40 7.17
N ILE A 11 12.36 5.50 6.57
CA ILE A 11 11.72 6.82 6.68
C ILE A 11 10.32 6.78 6.05
N PHE A 12 10.16 6.24 4.84
CA PHE A 12 8.85 6.13 4.19
C PHE A 12 7.87 5.28 5.01
N LEU A 13 8.30 4.11 5.49
CA LEU A 13 7.44 3.27 6.32
C LEU A 13 7.04 3.97 7.63
N SER A 14 7.98 4.67 8.28
CA SER A 14 7.69 5.43 9.50
C SER A 14 6.68 6.55 9.26
N VAL A 15 6.84 7.31 8.17
CA VAL A 15 5.87 8.36 7.78
C VAL A 15 4.51 7.74 7.47
N GLY A 16 4.49 6.63 6.74
CA GLY A 16 3.27 5.91 6.41
C GLY A 16 2.52 5.40 7.63
N LEU A 17 3.25 4.89 8.62
CA LEU A 17 2.71 4.42 9.90
C LEU A 17 2.09 5.56 10.70
N LEU A 18 2.78 6.70 10.81
CA LEU A 18 2.26 7.88 11.51
C LEU A 18 1.00 8.42 10.84
N LEU A 19 0.99 8.51 9.51
CA LEU A 19 -0.19 8.90 8.74
C LEU A 19 -1.34 7.92 8.96
N HIS A 20 -1.07 6.61 8.95
CA HIS A 20 -2.09 5.60 9.20
C HIS A 20 -2.68 5.71 10.62
N TYR A 21 -1.84 6.00 11.62
CA TYR A 21 -2.26 6.12 13.01
C TYR A 21 -3.23 7.29 13.23
N ILE A 22 -2.95 8.46 12.65
CA ILE A 22 -3.81 9.65 12.78
C ILE A 22 -5.08 9.59 11.93
N THR A 23 -5.18 8.66 10.98
CA THR A 23 -6.29 8.61 10.04
C THR A 23 -7.53 7.99 10.71
N PRO A 24 -8.70 8.65 10.60
CA PRO A 24 -9.95 8.10 11.13
C PRO A 24 -10.42 6.89 10.30
N ALA A 25 -11.19 6.00 10.93
CA ALA A 25 -11.83 4.89 10.23
C ALA A 25 -12.99 5.39 9.36
N LEU A 26 -13.15 4.76 8.19
CA LEU A 26 -14.24 5.04 7.27
C LEU A 26 -15.45 4.18 7.60
N PHE A 27 -15.33 2.86 7.47
CA PHE A 27 -16.45 1.91 7.61
C PHE A 27 -15.98 0.63 8.28
N LEU A 28 -16.74 0.14 9.27
CA LEU A 28 -16.46 -1.08 10.04
C LEU A 28 -14.99 -1.20 10.54
N GLY A 29 -14.40 -0.09 10.95
CA GLY A 29 -13.02 -0.04 11.45
C GLY A 29 -11.93 -0.10 10.37
N VAL A 30 -12.29 -0.18 9.09
CA VAL A 30 -11.33 -0.13 7.98
C VAL A 30 -10.96 1.32 7.69
N LYS A 31 -9.66 1.60 7.69
CA LYS A 31 -9.07 2.92 7.49
C LYS A 31 -8.41 3.02 6.11
N PRO A 32 -8.30 4.23 5.53
CA PRO A 32 -7.39 4.48 4.44
C PRO A 32 -5.96 4.08 4.81
N ASP A 33 -5.33 3.30 3.94
CA ASP A 33 -4.00 2.76 4.18
C ASP A 33 -2.93 3.68 3.56
N PHE A 34 -2.52 4.70 4.30
CA PHE A 34 -1.42 5.58 3.89
C PHE A 34 -0.03 4.95 4.05
N LEU A 35 0.08 3.87 4.83
CA LEU A 35 1.29 3.06 4.88
C LEU A 35 1.52 2.38 3.51
N LEU A 36 0.46 1.90 2.87
CA LEU A 36 0.50 1.33 1.52
C LEU A 36 1.02 2.34 0.48
N VAL A 37 0.61 3.61 0.58
CA VAL A 37 1.09 4.68 -0.31
C VAL A 37 2.60 4.88 -0.17
N MET A 38 3.10 4.96 1.07
CA MET A 38 4.53 5.11 1.32
C MET A 38 5.33 3.87 0.92
N MET A 39 4.75 2.68 1.11
CA MET A 39 5.34 1.43 0.62
C MET A 39 5.51 1.46 -0.91
N PHE A 40 4.48 1.85 -1.67
CA PHE A 40 4.58 1.95 -3.14
C PHE A 40 5.63 2.97 -3.58
N LEU A 41 5.77 4.08 -2.86
CA LEU A 41 6.83 5.06 -3.12
C LEU A 41 8.22 4.50 -2.80
N GLY A 42 8.37 3.72 -1.73
CA GLY A 42 9.62 3.03 -1.44
C GLY A 42 9.98 1.99 -2.50
N ILE A 43 8.99 1.23 -3.00
CA ILE A 43 9.16 0.22 -4.06
C ILE A 43 9.71 0.84 -5.34
N PHE A 44 9.39 2.11 -5.63
CA PHE A 44 9.94 2.83 -6.78
C PHE A 44 11.48 2.88 -6.82
N PHE A 45 12.14 2.75 -5.66
CA PHE A 45 13.60 2.80 -5.54
C PHE A 45 14.29 1.42 -5.50
N MET A 46 13.49 0.35 -5.58
CA MET A 46 14.00 -1.02 -5.48
C MET A 46 14.41 -1.54 -6.86
N ASP A 47 15.59 -2.16 -6.95
CA ASP A 47 16.10 -2.63 -8.24
C ASP A 47 15.61 -4.04 -8.59
N ASN A 48 15.21 -4.79 -7.58
CA ASN A 48 14.84 -6.19 -7.70
C ASN A 48 13.62 -6.54 -6.85
N VAL A 49 12.95 -7.62 -7.24
CA VAL A 49 11.72 -8.11 -6.57
C VAL A 49 11.99 -8.49 -5.11
N LYS A 50 13.21 -8.96 -4.79
CA LYS A 50 13.58 -9.36 -3.43
C LYS A 50 13.56 -8.16 -2.49
N GLU A 51 14.07 -7.02 -2.93
CA GLU A 51 14.03 -5.77 -2.18
C GLU A 51 12.60 -5.26 -1.99
N ALA A 52 11.78 -5.30 -3.05
CA ALA A 52 10.36 -4.97 -2.96
C ALA A 52 9.61 -5.90 -1.99
N PHE A 53 9.92 -7.19 -2.00
CA PHE A 53 9.35 -8.18 -1.08
C PHE A 53 9.68 -7.85 0.37
N VAL A 54 10.95 -7.57 0.68
CA VAL A 54 11.37 -7.21 2.04
C VAL A 54 10.65 -5.96 2.52
N LEU A 55 10.60 -4.91 1.70
CA LEU A 55 9.89 -3.68 2.02
C LEU A 55 8.40 -3.93 2.31
N SER A 56 7.77 -4.76 1.48
CA SER A 56 6.35 -5.09 1.59
C SER A 56 6.05 -5.95 2.82
N LEU A 57 6.95 -6.87 3.17
CA LEU A 57 6.86 -7.66 4.39
C LEU A 57 6.89 -6.77 5.63
N PHE A 58 7.83 -5.82 5.70
CA PHE A 58 7.89 -4.88 6.83
C PHE A 58 6.65 -3.97 6.89
N ALA A 59 6.17 -3.47 5.75
CA ALA A 59 4.91 -2.72 5.71
C ALA A 59 3.72 -3.57 6.20
N GLY A 60 3.65 -4.84 5.79
CA GLY A 60 2.60 -5.76 6.24
C GLY A 60 2.64 -6.03 7.74
N LEU A 61 3.83 -6.19 8.32
CA LEU A 61 4.01 -6.35 9.77
C LEU A 61 3.57 -5.08 10.53
N LEU A 62 3.96 -3.90 10.06
CA LEU A 62 3.54 -2.63 10.66
C LEU A 62 2.02 -2.42 10.59
N ALA A 63 1.39 -2.79 9.46
CA ALA A 63 -0.06 -2.77 9.31
C ALA A 63 -0.73 -3.79 10.24
N ALA A 64 -0.17 -4.99 10.38
CA ALA A 64 -0.67 -6.03 11.28
C ALA A 64 -0.65 -5.59 12.75
N PHE A 65 0.37 -4.84 13.18
CA PHE A 65 0.45 -4.33 14.56
C PHE A 65 -0.55 -3.20 14.85
N THR A 66 -1.02 -2.48 13.82
CA THR A 66 -1.89 -1.30 13.99
C THR A 66 -3.32 -1.52 13.53
N THR A 67 -3.63 -2.70 12.99
CA THR A 67 -4.96 -3.03 12.50
C THR A 67 -5.98 -3.09 13.63
N ASN A 68 -7.15 -2.53 13.38
CA ASN A 68 -8.32 -2.64 14.27
C ASN A 68 -9.37 -3.61 13.73
N PHE A 69 -9.14 -4.17 12.53
CA PHE A 69 -10.05 -5.14 11.94
C PHE A 69 -9.88 -6.51 12.61
N PRO A 70 -10.97 -7.21 12.97
CA PRO A 70 -10.89 -8.51 13.63
C PRO A 70 -10.13 -9.52 12.77
N MET A 71 -9.17 -10.22 13.37
CA MET A 71 -8.25 -11.13 12.67
C MET A 71 -7.51 -10.51 11.47
N GLY A 72 -7.37 -9.18 11.43
CA GLY A 72 -6.76 -8.45 10.32
C GLY A 72 -5.23 -8.56 10.22
N GLN A 73 -4.55 -9.24 11.14
CA GLN A 73 -3.09 -9.34 11.17
C GLN A 73 -2.55 -10.12 9.96
N LEU A 74 -3.00 -11.35 9.75
CA LEU A 74 -2.62 -12.18 8.60
C LEU A 74 -3.06 -11.55 7.26
N PRO A 75 -4.31 -11.08 7.10
CA PRO A 75 -4.74 -10.33 5.93
C PRO A 75 -3.83 -9.16 5.56
N ASN A 76 -3.37 -8.39 6.56
CA ASN A 76 -2.45 -7.26 6.34
C ASN A 76 -1.04 -7.68 5.92
N ILE A 77 -0.57 -8.86 6.31
CA ILE A 77 0.74 -9.33 5.83
C ILE A 77 0.61 -9.81 4.38
N LEU A 78 -0.46 -10.55 4.08
CA LEU A 78 -0.71 -11.11 2.76
C LEU A 78 -0.98 -10.03 1.71
N ASP A 79 -1.87 -9.08 1.98
CA ASP A 79 -2.23 -8.05 1.01
C ASP A 79 -1.04 -7.14 0.67
N LYS A 80 -0.16 -6.79 1.63
CA LYS A 80 1.03 -5.97 1.38
C LYS A 80 2.06 -6.72 0.55
N ILE A 81 2.31 -8.00 0.83
CA ILE A 81 3.22 -8.81 0.01
C ILE A 81 2.69 -8.91 -1.42
N VAL A 82 1.41 -9.22 -1.60
CA VAL A 82 0.80 -9.36 -2.94
C VAL A 82 0.81 -8.03 -3.67
N SER A 83 0.29 -6.96 -3.06
CA SER A 83 0.23 -5.63 -3.68
C SER A 83 1.61 -5.07 -3.97
N GLY A 84 2.59 -5.29 -3.11
CA GLY A 84 3.96 -4.83 -3.31
C GLY A 84 4.64 -5.49 -4.50
N ILE A 85 4.51 -6.81 -4.67
CA ILE A 85 5.02 -7.52 -5.84
C ILE A 85 4.31 -7.04 -7.11
N VAL A 86 2.98 -6.93 -7.07
CA VAL A 86 2.19 -6.48 -8.22
C VAL A 86 2.59 -5.05 -8.62
N VAL A 87 2.72 -4.14 -7.66
CA VAL A 87 3.11 -2.75 -7.90
C VAL A 87 4.53 -2.63 -8.43
N TYR A 88 5.47 -3.44 -7.93
CA TYR A 88 6.83 -3.49 -8.46
C TYR A 88 6.82 -3.82 -9.97
N TYR A 89 6.08 -4.86 -10.38
CA TYR A 89 5.98 -5.21 -11.79
C TYR A 89 5.20 -4.17 -12.61
N LEU A 90 4.12 -3.60 -12.06
CA LEU A 90 3.38 -2.51 -12.71
C LEU A 90 4.29 -1.32 -13.00
N PHE A 91 5.12 -0.90 -12.04
CA PHE A 91 6.09 0.18 -12.26
C PHE A 91 7.09 -0.16 -13.37
N LYS A 92 7.58 -1.40 -13.41
CA LYS A 92 8.52 -1.85 -14.45
C LYS A 92 7.90 -1.85 -15.85
N VAL A 93 6.64 -2.28 -15.97
CA VAL A 93 5.92 -2.35 -17.26
C VAL A 93 5.46 -0.97 -17.73
N MET A 94 5.03 -0.09 -16.82
CA MET A 94 4.45 1.22 -17.18
C MET A 94 5.49 2.26 -17.64
N GLY A 95 6.79 1.98 -17.46
CA GLY A 95 7.90 2.81 -17.93
C GLY A 95 7.93 4.21 -17.31
N LYS A 96 8.79 5.10 -17.83
CA LYS A 96 9.00 6.48 -17.31
C LYS A 96 7.81 7.44 -17.55
N ASN A 97 6.64 6.94 -17.99
CA ASN A 97 5.50 7.80 -18.30
C ASN A 97 4.80 8.31 -17.03
N LYS A 98 4.92 9.62 -16.79
CA LYS A 98 4.46 10.31 -15.57
C LYS A 98 2.97 10.09 -15.27
N VAL A 99 2.12 10.01 -16.30
CA VAL A 99 0.66 9.85 -16.17
C VAL A 99 0.30 8.41 -15.80
N LYS A 100 0.92 7.43 -16.47
CA LYS A 100 0.72 6.00 -16.17
C LYS A 100 1.11 5.65 -14.74
N SER A 101 2.20 6.24 -14.25
CA SER A 101 2.67 6.02 -12.88
C SER A 101 1.70 6.48 -11.78
N ASN A 102 0.75 7.39 -12.06
CA ASN A 102 -0.25 7.78 -11.05
C ASN A 102 -1.35 6.72 -10.87
N PHE A 103 -1.69 6.00 -11.95
CA PHE A 103 -2.68 4.91 -11.88
C PHE A 103 -2.18 3.71 -11.06
N VAL A 104 -0.87 3.61 -10.82
CA VAL A 104 -0.28 2.56 -9.97
C VAL A 104 -0.81 2.63 -8.54
N PHE A 105 -0.98 3.84 -7.99
CA PHE A 105 -1.53 4.00 -6.63
C PHE A 105 -2.98 3.52 -6.57
N MET A 106 -3.80 3.89 -7.56
CA MET A 106 -5.19 3.47 -7.65
C MET A 106 -5.30 1.94 -7.80
N ILE A 107 -4.63 1.37 -8.81
CA ILE A 107 -4.69 -0.07 -9.10
C ILE A 107 -4.11 -0.88 -7.93
N GLY A 108 -2.95 -0.48 -7.40
CA GLY A 108 -2.31 -1.14 -6.26
C GLY A 108 -3.19 -1.11 -5.01
N THR A 109 -3.88 -0.01 -4.76
CA THR A 109 -4.81 0.11 -3.62
C THR A 109 -6.03 -0.78 -3.79
N LEU A 110 -6.61 -0.84 -5.00
CA LEU A 110 -7.76 -1.71 -5.27
C LEU A 110 -7.39 -3.19 -5.13
N ILE A 111 -6.21 -3.58 -5.63
CA ILE A 111 -5.71 -4.96 -5.49
C ILE A 111 -5.44 -5.29 -4.02
N SER A 112 -4.75 -4.42 -3.28
CA SER A 112 -4.51 -4.61 -1.84
C SER A 112 -5.83 -4.73 -1.07
N GLY A 113 -6.77 -3.81 -1.32
CA GLY A 113 -8.08 -3.82 -0.68
C GLY A 113 -8.88 -5.09 -0.99
N PHE A 114 -8.84 -5.56 -2.23
CA PHE A 114 -9.49 -6.81 -2.62
C PHE A 114 -8.87 -8.01 -1.89
N VAL A 115 -7.54 -8.14 -1.92
CA VAL A 115 -6.83 -9.25 -1.24
C VAL A 115 -7.07 -9.21 0.27
N PHE A 116 -7.06 -8.02 0.86
CA PHE A 116 -7.38 -7.83 2.27
C PHE A 116 -8.80 -8.30 2.58
N LEU A 117 -9.83 -7.85 1.85
CA LEU A 117 -11.21 -8.23 2.15
C LEU A 117 -11.48 -9.72 1.92
N VAL A 118 -10.93 -10.30 0.85
CA VAL A 118 -11.09 -11.73 0.52
C VAL A 118 -10.52 -12.61 1.64
N THR A 119 -9.45 -12.18 2.30
CA THR A 119 -8.83 -12.94 3.40
C THR A 119 -9.40 -12.57 4.77
N ALA A 120 -9.69 -11.29 5.02
CA ALA A 120 -10.10 -10.79 6.32
C ALA A 120 -11.56 -11.14 6.67
N ILE A 121 -12.49 -11.09 5.71
CA ILE A 121 -13.90 -11.36 5.98
C ILE A 121 -14.12 -12.81 6.46
N PRO A 122 -13.62 -13.85 5.75
CA PRO A 122 -13.78 -15.23 6.21
C PRO A 122 -13.11 -15.50 7.56
N MET A 123 -11.95 -14.88 7.83
CA MET A 123 -11.19 -15.10 9.06
C MET A 123 -11.76 -14.37 10.27
N GLY A 124 -12.27 -13.14 10.08
CA GLY A 124 -12.68 -12.27 11.17
C GLY A 124 -14.18 -12.18 11.40
N MET A 125 -15.01 -12.41 10.37
CA MET A 125 -16.45 -12.15 10.39
C MET A 125 -17.32 -13.34 9.95
N GLY A 126 -16.71 -14.49 9.66
CA GLY A 126 -17.39 -15.70 9.22
C GLY A 126 -17.67 -15.73 7.72
N THR A 127 -17.83 -16.94 7.19
CA THR A 127 -18.04 -17.19 5.76
C THR A 127 -19.49 -16.96 5.32
N GLU A 128 -20.47 -17.08 6.23
CA GLU A 128 -21.89 -16.81 5.93
C GLU A 128 -22.14 -15.36 5.43
N ASN A 129 -21.28 -14.45 5.87
CA ASN A 129 -21.38 -13.02 5.66
C ASN A 129 -20.67 -12.54 4.39
N PHE A 130 -19.86 -13.40 3.77
CA PHE A 130 -18.93 -13.05 2.71
C PHE A 130 -19.58 -12.43 1.47
N SER A 131 -20.69 -13.03 0.99
CA SER A 131 -21.36 -12.62 -0.25
C SER A 131 -21.89 -11.19 -0.19
N ASN A 132 -22.35 -10.74 0.99
CA ASN A 132 -22.92 -9.41 1.18
C ASN A 132 -21.86 -8.38 1.61
N LEU A 133 -20.91 -8.78 2.46
CA LEU A 133 -19.89 -7.88 2.99
C LEU A 133 -18.78 -7.57 1.98
N LEU A 134 -18.40 -8.51 1.11
CA LEU A 134 -17.34 -8.25 0.13
C LEU A 134 -17.69 -7.09 -0.82
N PRO A 135 -18.86 -7.08 -1.51
CA PRO A 135 -19.19 -5.97 -2.42
C PRO A 135 -19.44 -4.66 -1.67
N SER A 136 -20.10 -4.71 -0.51
CA SER A 136 -20.43 -3.51 0.25
C SER A 136 -19.18 -2.83 0.82
N MET A 137 -18.24 -3.59 1.42
CA MET A 137 -16.99 -3.04 1.94
C MET A 137 -16.05 -2.59 0.81
N PHE A 138 -16.04 -3.29 -0.32
CA PHE A 138 -15.22 -2.88 -1.46
C PHE A 138 -15.68 -1.51 -2.00
N VAL A 139 -16.99 -1.31 -2.14
CA VAL A 139 -17.54 -0.03 -2.60
C VAL A 139 -17.40 1.06 -1.52
N ALA A 140 -17.71 0.75 -0.27
CA ALA A 140 -17.70 1.72 0.81
C ALA A 140 -16.29 2.14 1.25
N VAL A 141 -15.28 1.28 1.07
CA VAL A 141 -13.93 1.52 1.59
C VAL A 141 -12.87 1.49 0.52
N CYS A 142 -12.78 0.44 -0.30
CA CYS A 142 -11.68 0.30 -1.25
C CYS A 142 -11.73 1.39 -2.33
N LEU A 143 -12.92 1.73 -2.84
CA LEU A 143 -13.07 2.80 -3.83
C LEU A 143 -12.68 4.19 -3.26
N PRO A 144 -13.24 4.68 -2.13
CA PRO A 144 -12.81 5.95 -1.53
C PRO A 144 -11.32 5.97 -1.16
N THR A 145 -10.83 4.86 -0.61
CA THR A 145 -9.42 4.74 -0.23
C THR A 145 -8.51 4.82 -1.45
N SER A 146 -8.90 4.21 -2.59
CA SER A 146 -8.12 4.29 -3.82
C SER A 146 -7.96 5.72 -4.34
N VAL A 147 -9.01 6.53 -4.21
CA VAL A 147 -8.99 7.95 -4.60
C VAL A 147 -8.08 8.74 -3.67
N LEU A 148 -8.26 8.60 -2.35
CA LEU A 148 -7.46 9.29 -1.35
C LEU A 148 -5.97 8.91 -1.46
N ASN A 149 -5.67 7.61 -1.56
CA ASN A 149 -4.31 7.11 -1.72
C ASN A 149 -3.66 7.60 -3.01
N THR A 150 -4.43 7.77 -4.08
CA THR A 150 -3.92 8.34 -5.33
C THR A 150 -3.57 9.82 -5.16
N ILE A 151 -4.42 10.61 -4.50
CA ILE A 151 -4.15 12.04 -4.23
C ILE A 151 -2.88 12.19 -3.39
N VAL A 152 -2.79 11.43 -2.28
CA VAL A 152 -1.63 11.44 -1.38
C VAL A 152 -0.38 10.94 -2.11
N GLY A 153 -0.49 9.86 -2.89
CA GLY A 153 0.62 9.31 -3.67
C GLY A 153 1.17 10.31 -4.69
N ILE A 154 0.29 11.05 -5.40
CA ILE A 154 0.71 12.11 -6.32
C ILE A 154 1.40 13.25 -5.58
N PHE A 155 0.88 13.65 -4.42
CA PHE A 155 1.46 14.71 -3.59
C PHE A 155 2.90 14.37 -3.17
N PHE A 156 3.11 13.20 -2.55
CA PHE A 156 4.44 12.78 -2.11
C PHE A 156 5.39 12.50 -3.27
N LYS A 157 4.90 11.91 -4.37
CA LYS A 157 5.68 11.74 -5.59
C LYS A 157 6.21 13.08 -6.11
N LYS A 158 5.40 14.14 -6.13
CA LYS A 158 5.86 15.49 -6.52
C LYS A 158 6.96 16.03 -5.59
N ILE A 159 6.84 15.81 -4.28
CA ILE A 159 7.87 16.21 -3.31
C ILE A 159 9.19 15.52 -3.63
N ILE A 160 9.16 14.18 -3.77
CA ILE A 160 10.33 13.36 -4.07
C ILE A 160 11.06 13.83 -5.35
N TYR A 161 10.31 14.15 -6.41
CA TYR A 161 10.91 14.68 -7.64
C TYR A 161 11.56 16.06 -7.45
N ARG A 162 11.04 16.91 -6.56
CA ARG A 162 11.63 18.21 -6.26
C ARG A 162 12.93 18.09 -5.48
N THR A 163 13.07 17.10 -4.61
CA THR A 163 14.28 16.89 -3.80
C THR A 163 15.46 16.30 -4.59
N ASN A 164 15.36 16.17 -5.93
CA ASN A 164 16.36 15.56 -6.83
C ASN A 164 16.84 14.14 -6.47
N TYR A 165 16.26 13.49 -5.45
CA TYR A 165 16.66 12.15 -5.01
C TYR A 165 16.51 11.10 -6.13
N VAL A 166 15.50 11.27 -6.99
CA VAL A 166 15.23 10.40 -8.14
C VAL A 166 16.22 10.61 -9.30
N LYS A 167 16.86 11.78 -9.44
CA LYS A 167 17.86 11.99 -10.50
C LYS A 167 19.13 11.18 -10.28
N ILE A 168 19.40 10.76 -9.03
CA ILE A 168 20.64 10.09 -8.63
C ILE A 168 20.56 8.57 -8.87
N ASN A 169 19.36 7.97 -8.76
CA ASN A 169 19.19 6.51 -8.76
C ASN A 169 18.28 5.97 -9.89
N ALA A 170 17.76 6.82 -10.77
CA ALA A 170 16.89 6.41 -11.90
C ALA A 170 17.60 6.50 -13.27
N GLN A 171 18.93 6.25 -13.28
CA GLN A 171 19.66 5.94 -14.51
C GLN A 171 19.34 4.50 -14.92
#